data_AF-A0A323UMY0-F1
#
_entry.id   AF-A0A323UMY0-F1
#
_cell.length_a   1.000
_cell.length_b   1.000
_cell.length_c   1.000
_cell.angle_alpha   90.00
_cell.angle_beta   90.00
_cell.angle_gamma   90.00
#
_symmetry.space_group_name_H-M   'P 1'
#
loop_
_entity.id
_entity.type
_entity.pdbx_description
1 polymer ?
#
loop_
_entity_poly.entity_id
_entity_poly.type
_entity_poly.pdbx_seq_one_letter_code
_entity_poly.pdbx_strand_id
1 'polypeptide(L)'
;MAKDAKKTKITGISPKLRFKFPKLNEPDYGTKEFPKPDGEFSTKGVGRLDDPQVQAFIAKWQPLHDDAIKRAEAEFAKLPVATRKKLGKVTVNPLYTELYDEETEEPTGEVEFKFAMQASGTYKSGPKQGKKWRRKPDIFDAKGNKMDPAPSIWGGTIGRVAFEVGTDKEGQPGYFIPGTGAAGLTLRLAAARIIELVSEGSKDASAYGFDEEEEGYEYDPSSVQSNDDASGSDAAGDDAAGDEAGSDNPDF
;
A
#
# COMPACT_ATOMS: atom_id res chain seq x y z
N MET A 1 -10.80 -38.43 -7.52
CA MET A 1 -9.87 -37.29 -7.34
C MET A 1 -10.45 -36.10 -8.08
N ALA A 2 -11.37 -35.35 -7.48
CA ALA A 2 -11.88 -34.12 -8.08
C ALA A 2 -10.74 -33.09 -8.01
N LYS A 3 -10.27 -32.60 -9.16
CA LYS A 3 -9.34 -31.47 -9.21
C LYS A 3 -10.07 -30.28 -8.60
N ASP A 4 -9.59 -29.78 -7.46
CA ASP A 4 -10.05 -28.52 -6.88
C ASP A 4 -9.98 -27.43 -7.96
N ALA A 5 -11.14 -27.00 -8.46
CA ALA A 5 -11.22 -25.88 -9.37
C ALA A 5 -10.65 -24.65 -8.64
N LYS A 6 -9.51 -24.16 -9.13
CA LYS A 6 -8.78 -23.04 -8.56
C LYS A 6 -9.71 -21.83 -8.57
N LYS A 7 -10.27 -21.45 -7.41
CA LYS A 7 -11.17 -20.28 -7.29
C LYS A 7 -10.49 -19.07 -7.94
N THR A 8 -11.07 -18.57 -9.03
CA THR A 8 -10.53 -17.42 -9.77
C THR A 8 -10.56 -16.20 -8.87
N LYS A 9 -9.39 -15.55 -8.70
CA LYS A 9 -9.29 -14.34 -7.89
C LYS A 9 -9.92 -13.17 -8.62
N ILE A 10 -10.73 -12.38 -7.91
CA ILE A 10 -11.26 -11.12 -8.43
C ILE A 10 -10.21 -10.03 -8.17
N THR A 11 -9.75 -9.36 -9.22
CA THR A 11 -8.69 -8.35 -9.14
C THR A 11 -9.12 -7.03 -9.75
N GLY A 12 -8.47 -5.95 -9.33
CA GLY A 12 -8.76 -4.59 -9.77
C GLY A 12 -7.53 -3.69 -9.74
N ILE A 13 -7.64 -2.56 -10.44
CA ILE A 13 -6.68 -1.46 -10.41
C ILE A 13 -7.47 -0.19 -10.08
N SER A 14 -6.97 0.61 -9.14
CA SER A 14 -7.58 1.89 -8.78
C SER A 14 -7.45 2.94 -9.90
N PRO A 15 -8.26 4.02 -9.86
CA PRO A 15 -7.91 5.27 -10.54
C PRO A 15 -6.57 5.83 -10.00
N LYS A 16 -6.09 6.93 -10.59
CA LYS A 16 -5.01 7.69 -9.96
C LYS A 16 -5.53 8.22 -8.62
N LEU A 17 -4.80 7.99 -7.54
CA LEU A 17 -5.18 8.40 -6.18
C LEU A 17 -3.97 9.04 -5.50
N ARG A 18 -4.24 10.02 -4.64
CA ARG A 18 -3.26 10.59 -3.72
C ARG A 18 -3.11 9.67 -2.51
N PHE A 19 -1.90 9.20 -2.24
CA PHE A 19 -1.65 8.28 -1.14
C PHE A 19 -1.63 9.03 0.19
N LYS A 20 -2.30 8.45 1.19
CA LYS A 20 -2.35 8.91 2.57
C LYS A 20 -1.91 7.76 3.47
N PHE A 21 -0.93 8.05 4.34
CA PHE A 21 -0.26 7.07 5.20
C PHE A 21 0.24 5.80 4.48
N PRO A 22 1.01 5.92 3.38
CA PRO A 22 1.60 4.76 2.72
C PRO A 22 2.58 4.00 3.65
N LYS A 23 2.38 2.70 3.73
CA LYS A 23 3.23 1.67 4.35
C LYS A 23 3.43 0.58 3.32
N LEU A 24 4.19 0.90 2.27
CA LEU A 24 4.33 0.07 1.06
C LEU A 24 5.70 -0.61 0.99
N ASN A 25 6.76 0.13 1.33
CA ASN A 25 8.14 -0.36 1.40
C ASN A 25 8.42 -1.15 2.68
N GLU A 26 7.83 -0.74 3.81
CA GLU A 26 7.98 -1.40 5.11
C GLU A 26 6.63 -1.73 5.76
N PRO A 27 6.50 -2.89 6.43
CA PRO A 27 5.26 -3.27 7.09
C PRO A 27 5.09 -2.54 8.42
N ASP A 28 3.86 -2.12 8.70
CA ASP A 28 3.44 -1.57 9.97
C ASP A 28 3.10 -2.68 10.97
N TYR A 29 3.82 -2.71 12.11
CA TYR A 29 3.58 -3.64 13.21
C TYR A 29 2.63 -3.08 14.30
N GLY A 30 2.04 -1.92 14.06
CA GLY A 30 1.11 -1.27 14.97
C GLY A 30 1.79 -0.67 16.19
N THR A 31 0.99 -0.38 17.21
CA THR A 31 1.45 0.17 18.49
C THR A 31 1.33 -0.88 19.59
N LYS A 32 1.79 -0.55 20.80
CA LYS A 32 1.59 -1.43 21.98
C LYS A 32 0.11 -1.66 22.28
N GLU A 33 -0.73 -0.66 22.04
CA GLU A 33 -2.18 -0.71 22.27
C GLU A 33 -2.93 -1.41 21.14
N PHE A 34 -2.44 -1.27 19.90
CA PHE A 34 -3.02 -1.86 18.71
C PHE A 34 -1.96 -2.65 17.93
N PRO A 35 -1.48 -3.79 18.47
CA PRO A 35 -0.40 -4.54 17.85
C PRO A 35 -0.86 -5.26 16.57
N LYS A 36 0.00 -5.23 15.56
CA LYS A 36 -0.13 -6.00 14.30
C LYS A 36 1.04 -6.99 14.22
N PRO A 37 1.01 -8.11 14.97
CA PRO A 37 2.15 -9.02 15.09
C PRO A 37 2.58 -9.64 13.75
N ASP A 38 1.63 -9.79 12.82
CA ASP A 38 1.86 -10.30 11.48
C ASP A 38 2.34 -9.22 10.49
N GLY A 39 2.41 -7.95 10.91
CA GLY A 39 2.70 -6.78 10.08
C GLY A 39 1.62 -6.49 9.03
N GLU A 40 1.50 -5.24 8.61
CA GLU A 40 0.57 -4.81 7.57
C GLU A 40 1.24 -3.84 6.60
N PHE A 41 1.23 -4.15 5.31
CA PHE A 41 1.42 -3.15 4.28
C PHE A 41 0.07 -2.52 3.95
N SER A 42 0.00 -1.21 3.86
CA SER A 42 -1.24 -0.51 3.53
C SER A 42 -1.01 0.86 2.92
N THR A 43 -2.04 1.39 2.30
CA THR A 43 -2.13 2.81 1.97
C THR A 43 -3.61 3.17 1.88
N LYS A 44 -3.94 4.42 2.20
CA LYS A 44 -5.22 4.99 1.81
C LYS A 44 -5.04 5.74 0.49
N GLY A 45 -5.93 5.52 -0.47
CA GLY A 45 -5.95 6.28 -1.72
C GLY A 45 -7.08 7.29 -1.68
N VAL A 46 -6.77 8.57 -1.81
CA VAL A 46 -7.71 9.68 -1.82
C VAL A 46 -7.98 10.12 -3.26
N GLY A 47 -9.24 10.30 -3.60
CA GLY A 47 -9.68 10.83 -4.90
C GLY A 47 -10.92 11.70 -4.73
N ARG A 48 -11.22 12.54 -5.73
CA ARG A 48 -12.41 13.39 -5.70
C ARG A 48 -13.65 12.60 -6.10
N LEU A 49 -14.77 12.83 -5.42
CA LEU A 49 -16.03 12.13 -5.68
C LEU A 49 -16.69 12.54 -7.01
N ASP A 50 -16.35 13.73 -7.52
CA ASP A 50 -16.78 14.25 -8.82
C ASP A 50 -15.94 13.72 -10.00
N ASP A 51 -14.80 13.06 -9.75
CA ASP A 51 -13.96 12.46 -10.80
C ASP A 51 -14.67 11.24 -11.43
N PRO A 52 -14.93 11.23 -12.75
CA PRO A 52 -15.57 10.10 -13.43
C PRO A 52 -14.85 8.76 -13.25
N GLN A 53 -13.52 8.74 -13.10
CA GLN A 53 -12.77 7.50 -12.86
C GLN A 53 -13.00 6.97 -11.44
N VAL A 54 -13.15 7.86 -10.46
CA VAL A 54 -13.49 7.50 -9.07
C VAL A 54 -14.92 6.99 -9.00
N GLN A 55 -15.87 7.67 -9.66
CA GLN A 55 -17.26 7.22 -9.75
C GLN A 55 -17.38 5.86 -10.43
N ALA A 56 -16.69 5.65 -11.55
CA ALA A 56 -16.66 4.36 -12.24
C ALA A 56 -16.04 3.26 -11.36
N PHE A 57 -15.02 3.60 -10.56
CA PHE A 57 -14.43 2.68 -9.59
C PHE A 57 -15.44 2.30 -8.50
N ILE A 58 -16.12 3.26 -7.89
CA ILE A 58 -17.17 3.02 -6.89
C ILE A 58 -18.28 2.16 -7.49
N ALA A 59 -18.82 2.55 -8.65
CA ALA A 59 -19.91 1.82 -9.33
C ALA A 59 -19.54 0.36 -9.63
N LYS A 60 -18.26 0.07 -9.91
CA LYS A 60 -17.79 -1.29 -10.16
C LYS A 60 -17.77 -2.16 -8.89
N TRP A 61 -17.39 -1.60 -7.75
CA TRP A 61 -17.14 -2.38 -6.52
C TRP A 61 -18.29 -2.31 -5.52
N GLN A 62 -19.15 -1.29 -5.60
CA GLN A 62 -20.31 -1.11 -4.73
C GLN A 62 -21.26 -2.30 -4.73
N PRO A 63 -21.61 -2.92 -5.89
CA PRO A 63 -22.49 -4.10 -5.87
C PRO A 63 -21.91 -5.28 -5.07
N LEU A 64 -20.58 -5.48 -5.13
CA LEU A 64 -19.93 -6.54 -4.34
C LEU A 64 -19.91 -6.23 -2.85
N HIS A 65 -19.79 -4.94 -2.49
CA HIS A 65 -19.91 -4.46 -1.12
C HIS A 65 -21.33 -4.68 -0.58
N ASP A 66 -22.35 -4.21 -1.31
CA ASP A 66 -23.75 -4.36 -0.93
C ASP A 66 -24.14 -5.82 -0.73
N ASP A 67 -23.71 -6.70 -1.63
CA ASP A 67 -23.97 -8.12 -1.52
C ASP A 67 -23.22 -8.77 -0.34
N ALA A 68 -22.03 -8.27 0.01
CA ALA A 68 -21.33 -8.69 1.22
C ALA A 68 -22.09 -8.28 2.49
N ILE A 69 -22.70 -7.08 2.51
CA ILE A 69 -23.51 -6.62 3.64
C ILE A 69 -24.79 -7.47 3.77
N LYS A 70 -25.51 -7.72 2.67
CA LYS A 70 -26.70 -8.60 2.69
C LYS A 70 -26.37 -9.99 3.24
N ARG A 71 -25.24 -10.58 2.81
CA ARG A 71 -24.75 -11.86 3.34
C ARG A 71 -24.42 -11.77 4.82
N ALA A 72 -23.75 -10.70 5.25
CA ALA A 72 -23.42 -10.48 6.65
C ALA A 72 -24.65 -10.34 7.54
N GLU A 73 -25.72 -9.68 7.08
CA GLU A 73 -26.99 -9.60 7.81
C GLU A 73 -27.64 -10.98 7.99
N ALA A 74 -27.63 -11.80 6.93
CA ALA A 74 -28.12 -13.17 6.99
C ALA A 74 -27.30 -14.03 7.96
N GLU A 75 -25.97 -13.88 7.99
CA GLU A 75 -25.10 -14.56 8.94
C GLU A 75 -25.26 -14.02 10.37
N PHE A 76 -25.45 -12.71 10.54
CA PHE A 76 -25.69 -12.08 11.84
C PHE A 76 -26.99 -12.59 12.47
N ALA A 77 -28.04 -12.79 11.68
CA ALA A 77 -29.31 -13.36 12.15
C ALA A 77 -29.16 -14.80 12.70
N LYS A 78 -28.16 -15.56 12.22
CA LYS A 78 -27.84 -16.92 12.69
C LYS A 78 -27.05 -16.94 13.99
N LEU A 79 -26.47 -15.82 14.43
CA LEU A 79 -25.71 -15.75 15.69
C LEU A 79 -26.61 -15.93 16.91
N PRO A 80 -26.11 -16.40 18.06
CA PRO A 80 -26.89 -16.52 19.28
C PRO A 80 -27.56 -15.20 19.70
N VAL A 81 -28.77 -15.27 20.27
CA VAL A 81 -29.55 -14.09 20.68
C VAL A 81 -28.75 -13.17 21.61
N ALA A 82 -28.00 -13.74 22.56
CA ALA A 82 -27.16 -12.97 23.47
C ALA A 82 -26.09 -12.16 22.72
N THR A 83 -25.46 -12.77 21.70
CA THR A 83 -24.47 -12.11 20.84
C THR A 83 -25.13 -10.99 20.03
N ARG A 84 -26.29 -11.25 19.42
CA ARG A 84 -27.02 -10.22 18.65
C ARG A 84 -27.44 -9.04 19.52
N LYS A 85 -27.91 -9.29 20.76
CA LYS A 85 -28.25 -8.22 21.72
C LYS A 85 -27.03 -7.40 22.13
N LYS A 86 -25.85 -8.03 22.27
CA LYS A 86 -24.61 -7.35 22.60
C LYS A 86 -24.09 -6.48 21.45
N LEU A 87 -24.17 -6.97 20.21
CA LEU A 87 -23.66 -6.28 19.03
C LEU A 87 -24.67 -5.30 18.42
N GLY A 88 -25.97 -5.48 18.68
CA GLY A 88 -27.05 -4.67 18.14
C GLY A 88 -27.36 -5.02 16.68
N LYS A 89 -26.50 -4.59 15.77
CA LYS A 89 -26.63 -4.79 14.31
C LYS A 89 -25.27 -5.07 13.67
N VAL A 90 -25.28 -5.38 12.38
CA VAL A 90 -24.05 -5.46 11.59
C VAL A 90 -23.36 -4.09 11.58
N THR A 91 -22.06 -4.09 11.87
CA THR A 91 -21.20 -2.90 11.78
C THR A 91 -20.65 -2.84 10.35
N VAL A 92 -21.21 -1.97 9.52
CA VAL A 92 -20.81 -1.83 8.12
C VAL A 92 -19.53 -1.02 8.04
N ASN A 93 -18.46 -1.63 7.54
CA ASN A 93 -17.27 -0.93 7.11
C ASN A 93 -17.49 -0.48 5.65
N PRO A 94 -17.55 0.83 5.38
CA PRO A 94 -17.92 1.32 4.07
C PRO A 94 -16.82 1.02 3.04
N LEU A 95 -17.18 1.00 1.75
CA LEU A 95 -16.22 0.79 0.65
C LEU A 95 -15.20 1.93 0.57
N TYR A 96 -15.65 3.15 0.86
CA TYR A 96 -14.87 4.37 0.98
C TYR A 96 -15.41 5.23 2.12
N THR A 97 -14.60 6.15 2.63
CA THR A 97 -15.03 7.15 3.61
C THR A 97 -15.00 8.52 2.95
N GLU A 98 -16.03 9.34 3.14
CA GLU A 98 -15.97 10.76 2.79
C GLU A 98 -14.99 11.48 3.73
N LEU A 99 -14.22 12.40 3.17
CA LEU A 99 -13.34 13.27 3.95
C LEU A 99 -14.07 14.58 4.26
N TYR A 100 -13.96 15.01 5.50
CA TYR A 100 -14.51 16.26 6.01
C TYR A 100 -13.35 17.16 6.43
N ASP A 101 -13.56 18.46 6.25
CA ASP A 101 -12.66 19.47 6.77
C ASP A 101 -12.73 19.47 8.31
N GLU A 102 -11.57 19.50 8.96
CA GLU A 102 -11.48 19.32 10.42
C GLU A 102 -12.00 20.53 11.21
N GLU A 103 -12.04 21.72 10.61
CA GLU A 103 -12.49 22.96 11.27
C GLU A 103 -13.96 23.24 11.00
N THR A 104 -14.40 23.06 9.76
CA THR A 104 -15.75 23.42 9.31
C THR A 104 -16.73 22.25 9.36
N GLU A 105 -16.25 21.01 9.51
CA GLU A 105 -17.01 19.76 9.41
C GLU A 105 -17.74 19.59 8.07
N GLU A 106 -17.39 20.38 7.05
CA GLU A 106 -17.99 20.32 5.71
C GLU A 106 -17.31 19.25 4.85
N PRO A 107 -18.05 18.59 3.93
CA PRO A 107 -17.47 17.60 3.03
C PRO A 107 -16.47 18.26 2.08
N THR A 108 -15.25 17.72 2.01
CA THR A 108 -14.20 18.24 1.10
C THR A 108 -14.44 17.89 -0.36
N GLY A 109 -15.45 17.03 -0.63
CA GLY A 109 -15.67 16.42 -1.94
C GLY A 109 -14.69 15.28 -2.26
N GLU A 110 -13.84 14.89 -1.30
CA GLU A 110 -12.91 13.77 -1.46
C GLU A 110 -13.38 12.51 -0.73
N VAL A 111 -12.95 11.36 -1.24
CA VAL A 111 -13.20 10.05 -0.65
C VAL A 111 -11.89 9.27 -0.49
N GLU A 112 -11.78 8.50 0.59
CA GLU A 112 -10.65 7.63 0.87
C GLU A 112 -11.00 6.14 0.73
N PHE A 113 -10.17 5.40 -0.01
CA PHE A 113 -10.23 3.94 -0.13
C PHE A 113 -9.07 3.30 0.65
N LYS A 114 -9.34 2.26 1.44
CA LYS A 114 -8.29 1.52 2.16
C LYS A 114 -7.83 0.29 1.37
N PHE A 115 -6.53 0.23 1.08
CA PHE A 115 -5.86 -0.94 0.52
C PHE A 115 -4.88 -1.52 1.54
N ALA A 116 -4.99 -2.81 1.84
CA ALA A 116 -4.13 -3.41 2.87
C ALA A 116 -3.81 -4.89 2.62
N MET A 117 -2.65 -5.34 3.11
CA MET A 117 -2.26 -6.73 3.12
C MET A 117 -1.40 -7.05 4.34
N GLN A 118 -1.67 -8.17 5.01
CA GLN A 118 -0.78 -8.71 6.03
C GLN A 118 0.60 -9.04 5.45
N ALA A 119 1.67 -8.64 6.15
CA ALA A 119 3.05 -8.89 5.73
C ALA A 119 3.50 -10.34 5.95
N SER A 120 2.90 -11.00 6.94
CA SER A 120 3.20 -12.38 7.30
C SER A 120 2.00 -13.08 7.93
N GLY A 121 2.16 -14.37 8.21
CA GLY A 121 1.18 -15.15 8.95
C GLY A 121 1.48 -16.64 8.87
N THR A 122 0.52 -17.45 9.30
CA THR A 122 0.60 -18.92 9.29
C THR A 122 -0.53 -19.50 8.45
N TYR A 123 -0.24 -20.52 7.63
CA TYR A 123 -1.30 -21.24 6.92
C TYR A 123 -2.22 -21.94 7.92
N LYS A 124 -3.51 -21.60 7.89
CA LYS A 124 -4.51 -22.14 8.83
C LYS A 124 -5.01 -23.54 8.46
N SER A 125 -4.92 -23.93 7.19
CA SER A 125 -5.41 -25.20 6.67
C SER A 125 -4.61 -25.66 5.43
N GLY A 126 -4.84 -26.91 5.03
CA GLY A 126 -4.23 -27.51 3.84
C GLY A 126 -2.82 -28.07 4.06
N PRO A 127 -2.12 -28.52 3.01
CA PRO A 127 -0.84 -29.24 3.11
C PRO A 127 0.31 -28.43 3.72
N LYS A 128 0.15 -27.09 3.82
CA LYS A 128 1.13 -26.17 4.39
C LYS A 128 0.74 -25.69 5.79
N GLN A 129 -0.31 -26.26 6.41
CA GLN A 129 -0.78 -25.86 7.73
C GLN A 129 0.37 -25.75 8.74
N GLY A 130 0.37 -24.69 9.54
CA GLY A 130 1.41 -24.42 10.54
C GLY A 130 2.70 -23.80 9.98
N LYS A 131 2.93 -23.81 8.66
CA LYS A 131 4.08 -23.13 8.06
C LYS A 131 3.84 -21.61 8.03
N LYS A 132 4.89 -20.85 8.34
CA LYS A 132 4.90 -19.39 8.22
C LYS A 132 5.01 -18.97 6.75
N TRP A 133 4.40 -17.85 6.41
CA TRP A 133 4.55 -17.19 5.12
C TRP A 133 4.88 -15.71 5.32
N ARG A 134 5.54 -15.12 4.32
CA ARG A 134 5.82 -13.68 4.21
C ARG A 134 5.45 -13.21 2.82
N ARG A 135 4.99 -11.97 2.69
CA ARG A 135 4.68 -11.31 1.42
C ARG A 135 4.87 -9.81 1.56
N LYS A 136 5.20 -9.15 0.45
CA LYS A 136 5.25 -7.70 0.30
C LYS A 136 4.55 -7.32 -1.00
N PRO A 137 4.00 -6.10 -1.13
CA PRO A 137 3.47 -5.65 -2.42
C PRO A 137 4.61 -5.50 -3.43
N ASP A 138 4.31 -5.73 -4.71
CA ASP A 138 5.22 -5.30 -5.78
C ASP A 138 5.08 -3.79 -6.01
N ILE A 139 6.20 -3.08 -6.13
CA ILE A 139 6.19 -1.63 -6.34
C ILE A 139 6.84 -1.35 -7.70
N PHE A 140 6.18 -0.52 -8.49
CA PHE A 140 6.61 -0.15 -9.84
C PHE A 140 6.69 1.36 -10.00
N ASP A 141 7.62 1.84 -10.83
CA ASP A 141 7.63 3.23 -11.30
C ASP A 141 6.52 3.49 -12.34
N ALA A 142 6.42 4.72 -12.82
CA ALA A 142 5.41 5.13 -13.80
C ALA A 142 5.51 4.35 -15.13
N LYS A 143 6.72 3.91 -15.49
CA LYS A 143 7.04 3.16 -16.72
C LYS A 143 6.81 1.64 -16.55
N GLY A 144 6.55 1.17 -15.35
CA GLY A 144 6.32 -0.24 -15.03
C GLY A 144 7.59 -1.01 -14.65
N ASN A 145 8.71 -0.34 -14.38
CA ASN A 145 9.91 -0.97 -13.87
C ASN A 145 9.73 -1.30 -12.39
N LYS A 146 10.12 -2.50 -11.97
CA LYS A 146 10.04 -2.92 -10.58
C LYS A 146 11.07 -2.17 -9.73
N MET A 147 10.64 -1.62 -8.61
CA MET A 147 11.50 -0.97 -7.62
C MET A 147 11.72 -1.91 -6.43
N ASP A 148 12.92 -2.48 -6.32
CA ASP A 148 13.31 -3.37 -5.20
C ASP A 148 14.81 -3.19 -4.86
N PRO A 149 15.18 -2.53 -3.76
CA PRO A 149 14.28 -1.89 -2.79
C PRO A 149 13.57 -0.66 -3.39
N ALA A 150 12.35 -0.40 -2.95
CA ALA A 150 11.66 0.84 -3.28
C ALA A 150 12.12 1.98 -2.36
N PRO A 151 12.20 3.23 -2.85
CA PRO A 151 12.47 4.38 -2.00
C PRO A 151 11.34 4.61 -0.98
N SER A 152 11.58 5.48 0.01
CA SER A 152 10.54 5.94 0.92
C SER A 152 9.42 6.64 0.15
N ILE A 153 8.20 6.16 0.32
CA ILE A 153 6.99 6.70 -0.31
C ILE A 153 6.21 7.45 0.76
N TRP A 154 6.02 8.77 0.58
CA TRP A 154 5.32 9.61 1.56
C TRP A 154 3.89 9.95 1.14
N GLY A 155 3.13 10.47 2.10
CA GLY A 155 1.81 11.03 1.85
C GLY A 155 1.89 12.13 0.78
N GLY A 156 0.86 12.22 -0.07
CA GLY A 156 0.86 13.11 -1.24
C GLY A 156 1.29 12.44 -2.53
N THR A 157 2.03 11.33 -2.47
CA THR A 157 2.41 10.53 -3.67
C THR A 157 1.18 10.19 -4.52
N ILE A 158 1.22 10.45 -5.82
CA ILE A 158 0.17 10.05 -6.76
C ILE A 158 0.52 8.68 -7.33
N GLY A 159 -0.43 7.75 -7.26
CA GLY A 159 -0.22 6.40 -7.77
C GLY A 159 -1.50 5.64 -8.08
N ARG A 160 -1.32 4.39 -8.53
CA ARG A 160 -2.40 3.41 -8.68
C ARG A 160 -2.11 2.19 -7.82
N VAL A 161 -3.16 1.58 -7.29
CA VAL A 161 -3.07 0.36 -6.49
C VAL A 161 -3.72 -0.78 -7.27
N ALA A 162 -2.96 -1.85 -7.48
CA ALA A 162 -3.50 -3.14 -7.89
C ALA A 162 -3.87 -3.94 -6.64
N PHE A 163 -5.04 -4.57 -6.66
CA PHE A 163 -5.58 -5.28 -5.51
C PHE A 163 -6.35 -6.55 -5.91
N GLU A 164 -6.50 -7.43 -4.93
CA GLU A 164 -7.40 -8.58 -4.98
C GLU A 164 -8.58 -8.33 -4.04
N VAL A 165 -9.81 -8.64 -4.47
CA VAL A 165 -10.96 -8.60 -3.57
C VAL A 165 -10.84 -9.75 -2.57
N GLY A 166 -10.90 -9.41 -1.28
CA GLY A 166 -10.93 -10.42 -0.22
C GLY A 166 -12.20 -11.24 -0.29
N THR A 167 -12.08 -12.55 -0.06
CA THR A 167 -13.20 -13.48 0.00
C THR A 167 -13.34 -14.09 1.38
N ASP A 168 -14.56 -14.53 1.70
CA ASP A 168 -14.87 -15.38 2.84
C ASP A 168 -14.40 -16.84 2.64
N LYS A 169 -14.80 -17.73 3.55
CA LYS A 169 -14.39 -19.15 3.53
C LYS A 169 -15.04 -19.90 2.37
N GLU A 170 -16.26 -19.51 2.02
CA GLU A 170 -17.09 -20.02 0.94
C GLU A 170 -16.59 -19.51 -0.43
N GLY A 171 -15.75 -18.48 -0.43
CA GLY A 171 -15.16 -17.87 -1.62
C GLY A 171 -16.00 -16.75 -2.21
N GLN A 172 -16.99 -16.26 -1.47
CA GLN A 172 -17.77 -15.09 -1.87
C GLN A 172 -17.00 -13.80 -1.54
N PRO A 173 -17.15 -12.72 -2.33
CA PRO A 173 -16.53 -11.44 -2.05
C PRO A 173 -16.93 -10.85 -0.69
N GLY A 174 -15.97 -10.21 -0.02
CA GLY A 174 -16.18 -9.54 1.26
C GLY A 174 -15.91 -10.41 2.47
N TYR A 175 -16.31 -9.91 3.62
CA TYR A 175 -16.13 -10.58 4.91
C TYR A 175 -17.26 -10.25 5.88
N PHE A 176 -17.42 -11.14 6.85
CA PHE A 176 -18.18 -10.91 8.07
C PHE A 176 -17.37 -11.45 9.25
N ILE A 177 -17.26 -10.68 10.33
CA ILE A 177 -16.56 -11.07 11.56
C ILE A 177 -17.61 -11.27 12.66
N PRO A 178 -17.98 -12.52 12.99
CA PRO A 178 -19.03 -12.80 14.00
C PRO A 178 -18.78 -12.17 15.37
N GLY A 179 -17.52 -12.06 15.79
CA GLY A 179 -17.16 -11.54 17.11
C GLY A 179 -17.38 -10.04 17.28
N THR A 180 -17.32 -9.27 16.19
CA THR A 180 -17.50 -7.81 16.21
C THR A 180 -18.74 -7.35 15.45
N GLY A 181 -19.38 -8.24 14.70
CA GLY A 181 -20.45 -7.90 13.77
C GLY A 181 -19.98 -7.12 12.54
N ALA A 182 -18.66 -6.96 12.35
CA ALA A 182 -18.12 -6.13 11.28
C ALA A 182 -18.23 -6.82 9.92
N ALA A 183 -18.65 -6.07 8.90
CA ALA A 183 -18.80 -6.57 7.53
C ALA A 183 -18.34 -5.54 6.50
N GLY A 184 -17.91 -6.00 5.33
CA GLY A 184 -17.58 -5.12 4.22
C GLY A 184 -16.81 -5.82 3.11
N LEU A 185 -16.21 -5.02 2.23
CA LEU A 185 -15.37 -5.48 1.14
C LEU A 185 -13.91 -5.16 1.44
N THR A 186 -13.01 -6.14 1.37
CA THR A 186 -11.57 -5.90 1.52
C THR A 186 -10.92 -5.72 0.16
N LEU A 187 -10.24 -4.60 -0.07
CA LEU A 187 -9.37 -4.40 -1.22
C LEU A 187 -7.94 -4.78 -0.81
N ARG A 188 -7.57 -6.05 -1.03
CA ARG A 188 -6.27 -6.59 -0.59
C ARG A 188 -5.17 -6.07 -1.49
N LEU A 189 -4.27 -5.26 -0.94
CA LEU A 189 -3.12 -4.72 -1.66
C LEU A 189 -2.32 -5.86 -2.32
N ALA A 190 -1.97 -5.68 -3.59
CA ALA A 190 -1.13 -6.60 -4.35
C ALA A 190 0.09 -5.90 -4.94
N ALA A 191 -0.10 -4.73 -5.55
CA ALA A 191 0.99 -3.91 -6.07
C ALA A 191 0.64 -2.41 -6.06
N ALA A 192 1.65 -1.56 -6.13
CA ALA A 192 1.49 -0.12 -6.31
C ALA A 192 2.34 0.36 -7.51
N ARG A 193 1.74 1.19 -8.35
CA ARG A 193 2.45 1.95 -9.40
C ARG A 193 2.55 3.40 -8.98
N ILE A 194 3.77 3.88 -8.79
CA ILE A 194 4.07 5.26 -8.40
C ILE A 194 4.16 6.11 -9.66
N ILE A 195 3.35 7.16 -9.73
CA ILE A 195 3.28 8.07 -10.89
C ILE A 195 4.05 9.35 -10.58
N GLU A 196 3.76 9.97 -9.44
CA GLU A 196 4.47 11.14 -8.90
C GLU A 196 4.85 10.83 -7.46
N LEU A 197 6.16 10.68 -7.20
CA LEU A 197 6.69 10.31 -5.89
C LEU A 197 6.86 11.57 -5.02
N VAL A 198 6.33 11.55 -3.81
CA VAL A 198 6.73 12.49 -2.75
C VAL A 198 7.77 11.79 -1.88
N SER A 199 8.99 12.35 -1.87
CA SER A 199 10.13 11.85 -1.09
C SER A 199 10.29 12.57 0.25
N GLU A 200 11.13 12.01 1.11
CA GLU A 200 11.46 12.61 2.41
C GLU A 200 12.08 14.01 2.20
N GLY A 201 11.54 15.02 2.88
CA GLY A 201 12.02 16.41 2.76
C GLY A 201 11.37 17.24 1.64
N SER A 202 10.51 16.64 0.81
CA SER A 202 9.66 17.40 -0.12
C SER A 202 8.54 18.12 0.66
N LYS A 203 8.86 19.31 1.18
CA LYS A 203 7.91 20.26 1.72
C LYS A 203 7.81 21.43 0.75
N ASP A 204 6.60 21.73 0.30
CA ASP A 204 6.36 22.92 -0.52
C ASP A 204 6.50 24.19 0.34
N ALA A 205 6.69 25.35 -0.29
CA ALA A 205 6.92 26.62 0.39
C ALA A 205 5.83 26.95 1.42
N SER A 206 4.58 26.62 1.10
CA SER A 206 3.42 26.75 2.00
C SER A 206 3.55 25.96 3.30
N ALA A 207 4.25 24.81 3.30
CA ALA A 207 4.49 24.02 4.51
C ALA A 207 5.45 24.71 5.51
N TYR A 208 6.09 25.80 5.09
CA TYR A 208 6.88 26.70 5.93
C TYR A 208 6.18 28.03 6.20
N GLY A 209 4.94 28.22 5.73
CA GLY A 209 4.19 29.47 5.86
C GLY A 209 4.62 30.56 4.87
N PHE A 210 5.27 30.18 3.76
CA PHE A 210 5.50 31.10 2.66
C PHE A 210 4.28 31.11 1.74
N ASP A 211 3.72 32.29 1.52
CA ASP A 211 2.72 32.52 0.48
C ASP A 211 3.42 32.62 -0.88
N GLU A 212 2.66 32.42 -1.96
CA GLU A 212 3.17 32.58 -3.33
C GLU A 212 3.45 34.06 -3.60
N GLU A 213 4.70 34.38 -3.93
CA GLU A 213 5.13 35.75 -4.25
C GLU A 213 5.08 35.94 -5.77
N GLU A 214 4.07 36.67 -6.27
CA GLU A 214 3.83 36.93 -7.71
C GLU A 214 4.99 37.69 -8.39
N GLU A 215 5.82 38.40 -7.62
CA GLU A 215 6.99 39.12 -8.11
C GLU A 215 8.27 38.57 -7.46
N GLY A 216 8.96 37.64 -8.13
CA GLY A 216 10.14 36.99 -7.57
C GLY A 216 11.01 36.24 -8.57
N TYR A 217 12.15 35.75 -8.09
CA TYR A 217 13.04 34.87 -8.86
C TYR A 217 12.40 33.49 -9.00
N GLU A 218 12.11 33.08 -10.24
CA GLU A 218 11.68 31.72 -10.55
C GLU A 218 12.90 30.84 -10.80
N TYR A 219 13.02 29.76 -10.04
CA TYR A 219 14.12 28.81 -10.22
C TYR A 219 13.86 27.90 -11.42
N ASP A 220 14.65 28.07 -12.48
CA ASP A 220 14.70 27.14 -13.61
C ASP A 220 15.74 26.03 -13.33
N PRO A 221 15.33 24.77 -13.10
CA PRO A 221 16.26 23.68 -12.82
C PRO A 221 17.19 23.34 -14.01
N SER A 222 16.87 23.78 -15.23
CA SER A 222 17.71 23.56 -16.41
C SER A 222 18.92 24.52 -16.49
N SER A 223 18.91 25.59 -15.69
CA SER A 223 19.97 26.60 -15.66
C SER A 223 21.24 26.17 -14.90
N VAL A 224 21.20 25.02 -14.21
CA VAL A 224 22.32 24.53 -13.41
C VAL A 224 23.11 23.48 -14.20
N GLN A 225 24.23 23.87 -14.80
CA GLN A 225 25.17 22.93 -15.42
C GLN A 225 25.97 22.18 -14.35
N SER A 226 25.83 20.85 -14.31
CA SER A 226 26.73 19.96 -13.55
C SER A 226 28.07 19.86 -14.27
N ASN A 227 29.10 20.54 -13.76
CA ASN A 227 30.48 20.32 -14.18
C ASN A 227 31.06 19.10 -13.45
N ASP A 228 30.78 17.90 -13.96
CA ASP A 228 31.56 16.70 -13.64
C ASP A 228 32.37 16.30 -14.89
N ASP A 229 33.52 16.96 -15.07
CA ASP A 229 34.55 16.48 -15.99
C ASP A 229 35.93 16.63 -15.33
N ALA A 230 36.34 15.60 -14.61
CA ALA A 230 37.72 15.38 -14.20
C ALA A 230 38.18 14.02 -14.76
N SER A 231 38.35 14.01 -16.08
CA SER A 231 39.26 13.10 -16.77
C SER A 231 40.68 13.28 -16.23
N GLY A 232 41.20 12.25 -15.58
CA GLY A 232 42.59 12.14 -15.13
C GLY A 232 43.15 10.79 -15.54
N SER A 233 43.35 10.59 -16.83
CA SER A 233 44.23 9.56 -17.36
C SER A 233 45.62 10.15 -17.55
N ASP A 234 46.61 9.65 -16.81
CA ASP A 234 47.98 9.60 -17.30
C ASP A 234 48.61 8.28 -16.84
N ALA A 235 49.10 7.55 -17.83
CA ALA A 235 49.70 6.23 -17.70
C ALA A 235 51.22 6.32 -17.84
N ALA A 236 51.87 5.35 -17.20
CA ALA A 236 53.15 4.72 -17.52
C ALA A 236 54.48 5.39 -17.09
N GLY A 237 55.30 4.56 -16.42
CA GLY A 237 56.72 4.77 -16.13
C GLY A 237 57.27 3.60 -15.32
N ASP A 238 57.84 2.64 -16.04
CA ASP A 238 58.29 1.30 -15.62
C ASP A 238 59.60 1.26 -14.80
N ASP A 239 59.87 0.04 -14.28
CA ASP A 239 61.16 -0.60 -14.03
C ASP A 239 61.85 -0.66 -12.63
N ALA A 240 61.96 -1.93 -12.21
CA ALA A 240 63.16 -2.67 -11.78
C ALA A 240 63.54 -2.85 -10.28
N ALA A 241 63.47 -4.14 -9.91
CA ALA A 241 64.47 -4.95 -9.20
C ALA A 241 64.50 -5.00 -7.65
N GLY A 242 64.43 -6.22 -7.13
CA GLY A 242 64.81 -6.55 -5.74
C GLY A 242 64.30 -7.92 -5.29
N ASP A 243 65.18 -8.91 -5.40
CA ASP A 243 65.01 -10.35 -5.13
C ASP A 243 64.92 -10.72 -3.62
N GLU A 244 64.58 -11.99 -3.40
CA GLU A 244 64.85 -12.88 -2.26
C GLU A 244 63.90 -12.99 -1.03
N ALA A 245 63.21 -14.14 -1.05
CA ALA A 245 63.31 -15.26 -0.10
C ALA A 245 62.72 -15.14 1.31
N GLY A 246 61.86 -16.11 1.66
CA GLY A 246 61.49 -16.39 3.04
C GLY A 246 60.25 -17.27 3.17
N SER A 247 60.45 -18.58 2.99
CA SER A 247 59.53 -19.63 3.43
C SER A 247 59.09 -19.47 4.88
N ASP A 248 57.80 -19.58 5.19
CA ASP A 248 57.32 -20.64 6.09
C ASP A 248 55.80 -20.79 6.06
N ASN A 249 55.39 -22.02 6.37
CA ASN A 249 54.13 -22.70 6.09
C ASN A 249 53.09 -22.49 7.25
N PRO A 250 52.04 -23.33 7.45
CA PRO A 250 50.64 -23.00 7.21
C PRO A 250 49.73 -23.10 8.46
N ASP A 251 48.42 -22.92 8.24
CA ASP A 251 47.26 -23.47 8.97
C ASP A 251 47.15 -23.29 10.49
N PHE A 252 46.13 -22.52 10.90
CA PHE A 252 45.15 -22.88 11.93
C PHE A 252 43.82 -22.15 11.71
#